data_AF-A0A8H9WBA1-F1
#
_entry.id   AF-A0A8H9WBA1-F1
#
_cell.length_a   1.000
_cell.length_b   1.000
_cell.length_c   1.000
_cell.angle_alpha   90.00
_cell.angle_beta   90.00
_cell.angle_gamma   90.00
#
_symmetry.space_group_name_H-M   'P 1'
#
loop_
_entity.id
_entity.type
_entity.pdbx_description
1 polymer ?
#
loop_
_entity_poly.entity_id
_entity_poly.type
_entity_poly.pdbx_seq_one_letter_code
_entity_poly.pdbx_strand_id
1 'polypeptide(L)' 'MTGGTTLIGLGIGFILFRYSVFYFATAFLIGVGVGLLIKYLVERKKDQ' A
#
# COMPACT_ATOMS: atom_id res chain seq x y z
N MET A 1 10.11 9.93 -5.02
CA MET A 1 8.66 10.00 -4.69
C MET A 1 8.23 8.83 -3.78
N THR A 2 9.05 8.40 -2.83
CA THR A 2 8.87 7.10 -2.14
C THR A 2 8.27 7.22 -0.73
N GLY A 3 8.30 8.41 -0.13
CA GLY A 3 7.79 8.64 1.23
C GLY A 3 6.28 8.86 1.32
N GLY A 4 5.68 9.56 0.35
CA GLY A 4 4.26 9.94 0.41
C GLY A 4 3.29 8.77 0.27
N THR A 5 3.55 7.85 -0.67
CA THR A 5 2.70 6.67 -0.88
C THR A 5 2.77 5.69 0.30
N THR A 6 3.94 5.57 0.93
CA THR A 6 4.13 4.75 2.14
C THR A 6 3.38 5.33 3.33
N LEU A 7 3.40 6.66 3.51
CA LEU A 7 2.63 7.34 4.57
C LEU A 7 1.12 7.22 4.37
N ILE A 8 0.63 7.30 3.14
CA ILE A 8 -0.79 7.15 2.81
C ILE A 8 -1.25 5.70 3.10
N GLY A 9 -0.45 4.70 2.71
CA GLY A 9 -0.72 3.29 3.04
C GLY A 9 -0.73 3.01 4.54
N LEU A 10 0.18 3.65 5.30
CA LEU A 10 0.21 3.57 6.77
C LEU A 10 -0.99 4.25 7.42
N GLY A 11 -1.40 5.43 6.94
CA GLY A 11 -2.53 6.18 7.50
C GLY A 11 -3.89 5.51 7.28
N ILE A 12 -4.14 5.01 6.06
CA ILE A 12 -5.35 4.23 5.74
C ILE A 12 -5.37 2.93 6.53
N GLY A 13 -4.20 2.34 6.72
CA GLY A 13 -4.02 1.19 7.57
C GLY A 13 -4.46 1.43 9.02
N PHE A 14 -3.86 2.44 9.65
CA PHE A 14 -4.15 2.79 11.05
C PHE A 14 -5.64 3.11 11.28
N ILE A 15 -6.26 3.74 10.28
CA ILE A 15 -7.67 3.63 9.86
C ILE A 15 -8.50 2.47 10.43
N LEU A 16 -8.23 1.34 9.78
CA LEU A 16 -8.94 0.06 9.85
C LEU A 16 -8.60 -0.73 11.12
N PHE A 17 -7.45 -0.46 11.74
CA PHE A 17 -7.02 -1.11 12.98
C PHE A 17 -8.04 -0.93 14.12
N ARG A 18 -8.78 0.18 14.09
CA ARG A 18 -9.78 0.54 15.09
C ARG A 18 -11.10 -0.24 14.99
N TYR A 19 -11.35 -0.94 13.89
CA TYR A 19 -12.61 -1.67 13.68
C TYR A 19 -12.47 -3.17 13.93
N SER A 20 -11.37 -3.77 13.47
CA SER A 20 -10.98 -5.16 13.76
C SER A 20 -9.60 -5.43 13.15
N VAL A 21 -8.66 -5.93 13.95
CA VAL A 21 -7.24 -6.13 13.58
C VAL A 21 -7.08 -7.02 12.34
N PHE A 22 -7.99 -7.98 12.13
CA PHE A 22 -7.95 -8.86 10.97
C PHE A 22 -8.24 -8.13 9.66
N TYR A 23 -9.27 -7.28 9.62
CA TYR A 23 -9.61 -6.50 8.44
C TYR A 23 -8.53 -5.47 8.10
N PHE A 24 -7.87 -4.92 9.13
CA PHE A 24 -6.70 -4.09 8.94
C PHE A 24 -5.54 -4.84 8.29
N ALA A 25 -5.17 -6.00 8.82
CA ALA A 25 -4.06 -6.78 8.28
C ALA A 25 -4.31 -7.19 6.82
N THR A 26 -5.53 -7.62 6.48
CA THR A 26 -5.90 -7.97 5.11
C THR A 26 -5.87 -6.76 4.17
N ALA A 27 -6.47 -5.63 4.56
CA ALA A 27 -6.46 -4.42 3.75
C ALA A 27 -5.06 -3.81 3.61
N PHE A 28 -4.21 -3.92 4.63
CA PHE A 28 -2.82 -3.47 4.59
C PHE A 28 -1.98 -4.35 3.66
N LEU A 29 -2.12 -5.67 3.72
CA LEU A 29 -1.43 -6.60 2.81
C LEU A 29 -1.85 -6.36 1.35
N ILE A 30 -3.14 -6.15 1.09
CA ILE A 30 -3.65 -5.84 -0.26
C ILE A 30 -3.16 -4.45 -0.71
N GLY A 31 -3.28 -3.43 0.14
CA GLY A 31 -2.87 -2.06 -0.20
C GLY A 31 -1.36 -1.94 -0.46
N VAL A 32 -0.53 -2.55 0.39
CA VAL A 32 0.93 -2.60 0.19
C VAL A 32 1.29 -3.44 -1.03
N GLY A 33 0.67 -4.61 -1.19
CA GLY A 33 0.91 -5.50 -2.33
C GLY A 33 0.57 -4.84 -3.67
N VAL A 34 -0.58 -4.19 -3.76
CA VAL A 34 -1.01 -3.44 -4.97
C VAL A 34 -0.12 -2.23 -5.21
N GLY A 35 0.26 -1.49 -4.16
CA GLY A 35 1.17 -0.34 -4.29
C GLY A 35 2.55 -0.74 -4.82
N LEU A 36 3.09 -1.87 -4.37
CA LEU A 36 4.35 -2.45 -4.84
C LEU A 36 4.22 -2.97 -6.28
N LEU A 37 3.10 -3.63 -6.60
CA LEU A 37 2.82 -4.13 -7.94
C LEU A 37 2.73 -2.99 -8.97
N ILE A 38 2.01 -1.92 -8.65
CA ILE A 38 1.90 -0.74 -9.50
C ILE A 38 3.27 -0.08 -9.67
N LYS A 39 4.05 0.07 -8.59
CA LYS A 39 5.40 0.62 -8.67
C LYS A 39 6.28 -0.23 -9.60
N TYR A 40 6.25 -1.55 -9.45
CA TYR A 40 6.98 -2.48 -10.29
C TYR A 40 6.58 -2.36 -11.77
N LEU A 41 5.28 -2.27 -12.05
CA LEU A 41 4.77 -2.09 -13.41
C LEU A 41 5.22 -0.75 -14.02
N VAL A 42 5.18 0.33 -13.24
CA VAL A 42 5.58 1.67 -13.68
C VAL A 42 7.10 1.74 -13.92
N GLU A 43 7.90 1.13 -13.05
CA GLU A 43 9.36 1.05 -13.21
C GLU A 43 9.72 0.25 -14.49
N ARG A 44 9.08 -0.90 -14.69
CA ARG A 44 9.23 -1.71 -15.92
C ARG A 44 8.86 -0.98 -17.20
N LYS A 45 7.83 -0.11 -17.15
CA LYS A 45 7.38 0.68 -18.30
C LYS A 45 8.30 1.86 -18.61
N LYS A 46 9.15 2.26 -17.66
CA LYS A 46 10.10 3.38 -17.81
C LYS A 46 11.45 2.93 -18.40
N ASP A 47 11.75 1.63 -18.33
CA ASP A 47 12.91 0.97 -18.94
C ASP A 47 12.69 0.53 -20.41
N GLN A 48 11.53 0.86 -21.00
CA GLN A 48 11.21 0.72 -22.43
C GLN A 48 11.09 2.10 -23.06
#